data_AF-C9MZA6-F1
#
_entry.id   AF-C9MZA6-F1
#
_cell.length_a   1.000
_cell.length_b   1.000
_cell.length_c   1.000
_cell.angle_alpha   90.00
_cell.angle_beta   90.00
_cell.angle_gamma   90.00
#
_symmetry.space_group_name_H-M   'P 1'
#
loop_
_entity.id
_entity.type
_entity.pdbx_description
1 polymer ?
#
loop_
_entity_poly.entity_id
_entity_poly.type
_entity_poly.pdbx_seq_one_letter_code
_entity_poly.pdbx_strand_id
1 'polypeptide(L)'
;MVGIIVASHGEFAAGIKQSASMILGEAELLESVVFMPSEGPDDLYKKIQDAIAKLGTEEVLFLVDLWGGSPFNQSNRFFEEAPEKRAIVAGLNLPMLLAALSEREDLDTAHEVAKAIVPEGKDQVKVRPEELQPKETVAKAVAQDDTPKGAIPEGTVIGDGKIKFVLARIDTRLLHGQVATSWTKATNPNRIIVVSDTVSKDELRKN
;
A
#
# COMPACT_ATOMS: atom_id res chain seq x y z
N MET A 1 20.70 10.93 10.41
CA MET A 1 20.01 9.65 10.69
C MET A 1 18.58 9.76 10.17
N VAL A 2 18.15 8.75 9.41
CA VAL A 2 16.80 8.66 8.85
C VAL A 2 15.80 8.35 9.97
N GLY A 3 14.71 9.12 10.03
CA GLY A 3 13.61 8.86 10.95
C GLY A 3 12.62 7.86 10.33
N ILE A 4 12.10 6.94 11.14
CA ILE A 4 11.19 5.89 10.67
C ILE A 4 9.82 6.08 11.32
N ILE A 5 8.78 6.12 10.50
CA ILE A 5 7.39 6.06 10.95
C ILE A 5 6.77 4.76 10.48
N VAL A 6 6.32 3.95 11.42
CA VAL A 6 5.54 2.76 11.14
C VAL A 6 4.06 3.13 11.27
N ALA A 7 3.27 2.96 10.21
CA ALA A 7 1.85 3.32 10.23
C ALA A 7 0.94 2.17 9.76
N SER A 8 -0.12 1.88 10.51
CA SER A 8 -1.04 0.78 10.19
C SER A 8 -2.46 1.02 10.67
N HIS A 9 -3.38 0.20 10.17
CA HIS A 9 -4.67 -0.02 10.83
C HIS A 9 -4.48 -0.79 12.14
N GLY A 10 -5.28 -0.44 13.15
CA GLY A 10 -5.22 -1.06 14.47
C GLY A 10 -3.83 -1.01 15.10
N GLU A 11 -3.58 -1.92 16.05
CA GLU A 11 -2.37 -1.94 16.88
C GLU A 11 -1.13 -2.56 16.19
N PHE A 12 -1.17 -2.85 14.90
CA PHE A 12 -0.07 -3.54 14.22
C PHE A 12 1.24 -2.75 14.26
N ALA A 13 1.22 -1.44 13.99
CA ALA A 13 2.38 -0.55 14.06
C ALA A 13 2.96 -0.46 15.48
N ALA A 14 2.11 -0.45 16.51
CA ALA A 14 2.56 -0.45 17.90
C ALA A 14 3.20 -1.80 18.27
N GLY A 15 2.54 -2.92 17.93
CA GLY A 15 3.02 -4.26 18.25
C GLY A 15 4.32 -4.62 17.51
N ILE A 16 4.48 -4.19 16.26
CA ILE A 16 5.71 -4.47 15.51
C ILE A 16 6.87 -3.57 15.96
N LYS A 17 6.60 -2.32 16.36
CA LYS A 17 7.59 -1.48 17.04
C LYS A 17 8.05 -2.13 18.35
N GLN A 18 7.11 -2.60 19.17
CA GLN A 18 7.43 -3.35 20.39
C GLN A 18 8.28 -4.59 20.08
N SER A 19 7.94 -5.34 19.03
CA SER A 19 8.70 -6.53 18.62
C SER A 19 10.13 -6.17 18.20
N ALA A 20 10.31 -5.05 17.48
CA ALA A 20 11.63 -4.54 17.14
C ALA A 20 12.42 -4.13 18.40
N SER A 21 11.79 -3.43 19.34
CA SER A 21 12.41 -3.06 20.62
C SER A 21 12.84 -4.27 21.45
N MET A 22 12.08 -5.37 21.40
CA MET A 22 12.47 -6.62 22.07
C MET A 22 13.73 -7.28 21.47
N ILE A 23 14.01 -7.04 20.18
CA ILE A 23 15.12 -7.68 19.46
C ILE A 23 16.37 -6.80 19.46
N LEU A 24 16.21 -5.51 19.16
CA LEU A 24 17.32 -4.55 18.99
C LEU A 24 17.47 -3.57 20.18
N GLY A 25 16.56 -3.61 21.15
CA GLY A 25 16.46 -2.58 22.18
C GLY A 25 15.69 -1.35 21.70
N GLU A 26 15.52 -0.36 22.59
CA GLU A 26 14.85 0.89 22.23
C GLU A 26 15.60 1.62 21.10
N ALA A 27 14.87 1.96 20.03
CA ALA A 27 15.41 2.63 18.87
C ALA A 27 15.05 4.12 18.88
N GLU A 28 16.05 4.98 18.72
CA GLU A 28 15.85 6.42 18.52
C GLU A 28 15.20 6.69 17.17
N LEU A 29 14.50 7.83 17.04
CA LEU A 29 13.86 8.27 15.79
C LEU A 29 12.98 7.18 15.13
N LEU A 30 12.26 6.42 15.95
CA LEU A 30 11.28 5.42 15.52
C LEU A 30 9.93 5.74 16.15
N GLU A 31 8.93 6.05 15.33
CA GLU A 31 7.58 6.35 15.77
C GLU A 31 6.57 5.35 15.20
N SER A 32 5.51 5.08 15.97
CA SER A 32 4.41 4.21 15.55
C SER A 32 3.11 5.02 15.53
N VAL A 33 2.40 4.98 14.41
CA VAL A 33 1.11 5.65 14.22
C VAL A 33 0.04 4.60 13.94
N VAL A 34 -0.92 4.49 14.85
CA VAL A 34 -2.05 3.56 14.71
C VAL A 34 -3.30 4.30 14.25
N PHE A 35 -4.02 3.70 13.31
CA PHE A 35 -5.31 4.18 12.81
C PHE A 35 -6.45 3.29 13.32
N MET A 36 -7.28 3.85 14.20
CA MET A 36 -8.36 3.12 14.87
C MET A 36 -9.72 3.33 14.17
N PRO A 37 -10.69 2.40 14.31
CA PRO A 37 -11.99 2.52 13.63
C PRO A 37 -12.81 3.78 13.98
N SER A 38 -12.55 4.39 15.12
CA SER A 38 -13.20 5.63 15.57
C SER A 38 -12.61 6.91 14.96
N GLU A 39 -11.54 6.79 14.17
CA GLU A 39 -10.75 7.92 13.69
C GLU A 39 -11.02 8.23 12.23
N GLY A 40 -10.97 9.52 11.89
CA GLY A 40 -11.05 9.99 10.51
C GLY A 40 -9.66 10.15 9.86
N PRO A 41 -9.63 10.42 8.55
CA PRO A 41 -8.39 10.75 7.83
C PRO A 41 -7.62 11.93 8.44
N ASP A 42 -8.32 12.94 8.95
CA ASP A 42 -7.69 14.13 9.55
C ASP A 42 -7.04 13.85 10.90
N ASP A 43 -7.59 12.93 11.69
CA ASP A 43 -6.98 12.48 12.94
C ASP A 43 -5.67 11.74 12.65
N LEU A 44 -5.68 10.87 11.64
CA LEU A 44 -4.49 10.16 11.20
C LEU A 44 -3.44 11.11 10.63
N TYR A 45 -3.85 12.11 9.83
CA TYR A 45 -2.95 13.15 9.32
C TYR A 45 -2.24 13.87 10.46
N LYS A 46 -2.98 14.33 11.48
CA LYS A 46 -2.39 15.00 12.65
C LYS A 46 -1.41 14.10 13.40
N LYS A 47 -1.74 12.82 13.61
CA LYS A 47 -0.83 11.88 14.27
C LYS A 47 0.47 11.69 13.49
N ILE A 48 0.41 11.59 12.17
CA ILE A 48 1.61 11.50 11.33
C ILE A 48 2.42 12.80 11.39
N GLN A 49 1.76 13.95 11.33
CA GLN A 49 2.38 15.26 11.48
C GLN A 49 3.14 15.38 12.82
N ASP A 50 2.50 14.98 13.92
CA ASP A 50 3.09 14.99 15.26
C ASP A 50 4.28 14.01 15.35
N ALA A 51 4.17 12.84 14.72
CA ALA A 51 5.26 11.87 14.65
C ALA A 51 6.47 12.43 13.88
N ILE A 52 6.25 13.05 12.71
CA ILE A 52 7.33 13.70 11.94
C ILE A 52 8.00 14.80 12.77
N ALA A 53 7.21 15.62 13.46
CA ALA A 53 7.74 16.68 14.31
C ALA A 53 8.62 16.13 15.46
N LYS A 54 8.22 15.00 16.07
CA LYS A 54 9.00 14.33 17.12
C LYS A 54 10.31 13.75 16.60
N LEU A 55 10.35 13.27 15.36
CA LEU A 55 11.57 12.74 14.74
C LEU A 55 12.64 13.83 14.54
N GLY A 56 12.25 15.09 14.36
CA GLY A 56 13.20 16.21 14.24
C GLY A 56 14.15 16.11 13.03
N THR A 57 13.81 15.32 12.02
CA THR A 57 14.58 15.14 10.78
C THR A 57 13.67 15.23 9.56
N GLU A 58 14.24 15.69 8.44
CA GLU A 58 13.53 15.79 7.17
C GLU A 58 13.60 14.49 6.36
N GLU A 59 14.62 13.66 6.61
CA GLU A 59 14.78 12.33 6.01
C GLU A 59 13.86 11.34 6.73
N VAL A 60 12.68 11.06 6.15
CA VAL A 60 11.64 10.23 6.79
C VAL A 60 11.25 9.07 5.90
N LEU A 61 11.39 7.86 6.44
CA LEU A 61 10.90 6.62 5.85
C LEU A 61 9.58 6.20 6.51
N PHE A 62 8.52 6.13 5.71
CA PHE A 62 7.24 5.56 6.15
C PHE A 62 7.19 4.08 5.80
N LEU A 63 7.01 3.23 6.80
CA LEU A 63 6.70 1.82 6.62
C LEU A 63 5.21 1.59 6.92
N VAL A 64 4.44 1.25 5.89
CA VAL A 64 2.98 1.13 6.01
C VAL A 64 2.50 -0.30 5.82
N ASP A 65 1.38 -0.63 6.46
CA ASP A 65 0.78 -1.96 6.37
C ASP A 65 0.37 -2.33 4.93
N LEU A 66 -0.44 -1.49 4.28
CA LEU A 66 -1.09 -1.80 3.00
C LEU A 66 -1.03 -0.62 2.03
N TRP A 67 -0.63 -0.91 0.79
CA TRP A 67 -0.66 0.07 -0.29
C TRP A 67 -2.09 0.53 -0.58
N GLY A 68 -2.27 1.84 -0.72
CA GLY A 68 -3.56 2.48 -0.93
C GLY A 68 -4.44 2.59 0.32
N GLY A 69 -4.10 1.97 1.46
CA GLY A 69 -4.84 2.07 2.72
C GLY A 69 -4.84 3.49 3.32
N SER A 70 -5.66 3.76 4.36
CA SER A 70 -5.65 5.08 5.01
C SER A 70 -4.27 5.50 5.54
N PRO A 71 -3.48 4.62 6.20
CA PRO A 71 -2.09 4.92 6.56
C PRO A 71 -1.24 5.34 5.36
N PHE A 72 -1.28 4.56 4.28
CA PHE A 72 -0.56 4.89 3.04
C PHE A 72 -1.01 6.25 2.46
N ASN A 73 -2.31 6.48 2.32
CA ASN A 73 -2.82 7.69 1.69
C ASN A 73 -2.46 8.95 2.49
N GLN A 74 -2.50 8.89 3.82
CA GLN A 74 -2.08 10.03 4.64
C GLN A 74 -0.56 10.22 4.61
N SER A 75 0.24 9.14 4.69
CA SER A 75 1.69 9.22 4.51
C SER A 75 2.07 9.78 3.13
N ASN A 76 1.33 9.44 2.06
CA ASN A 76 1.59 9.93 0.71
C ASN A 76 1.46 11.46 0.60
N ARG A 77 0.53 12.07 1.34
CA ARG A 77 0.42 13.53 1.39
C ARG A 77 1.69 14.18 1.94
N PHE A 78 2.27 13.60 3.00
CA PHE A 78 3.55 14.06 3.53
C PHE A 78 4.71 13.75 2.59
N PHE A 79 4.70 12.62 1.90
CA PHE A 79 5.70 12.35 0.86
C PHE A 79 5.68 13.42 -0.24
N GLU A 80 4.50 13.81 -0.73
CA GLU A 80 4.35 14.84 -1.78
C GLU A 80 4.88 16.24 -1.36
N GLU A 81 4.96 16.53 -0.07
CA GLU A 81 5.53 17.78 0.45
C GLU A 81 7.06 17.85 0.34
N ALA A 82 7.75 16.70 0.36
CA ALA A 82 9.21 16.60 0.31
C ALA A 82 9.67 15.27 -0.35
N PRO A 83 9.33 15.05 -1.63
CA PRO A 83 9.53 13.77 -2.32
C PRO A 83 11.00 13.39 -2.49
N GLU A 84 11.93 14.34 -2.32
CA GLU A 84 13.38 14.11 -2.38
C GLU A 84 13.99 13.62 -1.05
N LYS A 85 13.28 13.77 0.08
CA LYS A 85 13.75 13.39 1.42
C LYS A 85 12.90 12.31 2.09
N ARG A 86 11.70 12.05 1.54
CA ARG A 86 10.75 11.12 2.14
C ARG A 86 10.57 9.92 1.23
N ALA A 87 10.35 8.75 1.81
CA ALA A 87 10.05 7.53 1.07
C ALA A 87 8.96 6.72 1.77
N ILE A 88 8.19 5.94 1.00
CA ILE A 88 7.14 5.07 1.53
C ILE A 88 7.37 3.64 1.04
N VAL A 89 7.40 2.69 1.96
CA VAL A 89 7.40 1.25 1.66
C VAL A 89 6.17 0.62 2.30
N ALA A 90 5.36 -0.08 1.50
CA ALA A 90 4.17 -0.78 1.96
C ALA A 90 4.41 -2.29 2.07
N GLY A 91 3.52 -2.99 2.76
CA GLY A 91 3.67 -4.42 3.03
C GLY A 91 4.60 -4.69 4.20
N LEU A 92 4.51 -3.82 5.22
CA LEU A 92 5.29 -3.89 6.44
C LEU A 92 5.33 -5.32 7.01
N ASN A 93 6.54 -5.78 7.31
CA ASN A 93 6.80 -6.97 8.11
C ASN A 93 8.00 -6.72 9.03
N LEU A 94 8.23 -7.64 9.98
CA LEU A 94 9.25 -7.43 11.01
C LEU A 94 10.67 -7.39 10.42
N PRO A 95 11.07 -8.28 9.49
CA PRO A 95 12.38 -8.21 8.87
C PRO A 95 12.67 -6.88 8.17
N MET A 96 11.68 -6.32 7.48
CA MET A 96 11.81 -5.02 6.83
C MET A 96 12.08 -3.89 7.84
N LEU A 97 11.39 -3.89 8.99
CA LEU A 97 11.63 -2.90 10.04
C LEU A 97 13.02 -3.08 10.68
N LEU A 98 13.43 -4.32 10.95
CA LEU A 98 14.76 -4.59 11.51
C LEU A 98 15.86 -4.15 10.54
N ALA A 99 15.72 -4.48 9.25
CA ALA A 99 16.65 -4.02 8.22
C ALA A 99 16.68 -2.50 8.14
N ALA A 100 15.53 -1.81 8.18
CA ALA A 100 15.50 -0.35 8.15
C ALA A 100 16.22 0.29 9.34
N LEU A 101 16.08 -0.30 10.54
CA LEU A 101 16.77 0.15 11.74
C LEU A 101 18.28 -0.08 11.70
N SER A 102 18.75 -1.11 10.99
CA SER A 102 20.18 -1.35 10.78
C SER A 102 20.77 -0.48 9.68
N GLU A 103 20.11 -0.41 8.51
CA GLU A 103 20.61 0.29 7.32
C GLU A 103 20.72 1.81 7.53
N ARG A 104 19.85 2.41 8.35
CA ARG A 104 19.89 3.86 8.64
C ARG A 104 21.10 4.32 9.47
N GLU A 105 21.90 3.39 9.98
CA GLU A 105 23.17 3.68 10.68
C GLU A 105 24.29 3.98 9.66
N ASP A 106 24.23 3.36 8.49
CA ASP A 106 25.22 3.49 7.41
C ASP A 106 24.74 4.35 6.22
N LEU A 107 23.41 4.46 6.03
CA LEU A 107 22.79 5.19 4.93
C LEU A 107 22.16 6.50 5.42
N ASP A 108 22.42 7.58 4.68
CA ASP A 108 22.04 8.94 5.09
C ASP A 108 20.61 9.32 4.65
N THR A 109 20.08 8.70 3.59
CA THR A 109 18.80 9.11 2.99
C THR A 109 17.69 8.06 3.12
N ALA A 110 16.44 8.53 3.29
CA ALA A 110 15.27 7.65 3.33
C ALA A 110 15.12 6.82 2.04
N HIS A 111 15.56 7.36 0.91
CA HIS A 111 15.56 6.69 -0.39
C HIS A 111 16.51 5.51 -0.46
N GLU A 112 17.72 5.64 0.08
CA GLU A 112 18.71 4.57 0.11
C GLU A 112 18.26 3.45 1.04
N VAL A 113 17.79 3.79 2.25
CA VAL A 113 17.22 2.82 3.18
C VAL A 113 16.03 2.09 2.55
N ALA A 114 15.09 2.82 1.92
CA ALA A 114 13.94 2.20 1.25
C ALA A 114 14.36 1.19 0.16
N LYS A 115 15.40 1.50 -0.63
CA LYS A 115 15.92 0.59 -1.65
C LYS A 115 16.55 -0.66 -1.05
N ALA A 116 17.29 -0.51 0.04
CA ALA A 116 18.00 -1.62 0.71
C ALA A 116 17.04 -2.63 1.36
N ILE A 117 15.94 -2.15 1.97
CA ILE A 117 15.08 -3.01 2.80
C ILE A 117 14.01 -3.79 2.01
N VAL A 118 13.67 -3.36 0.79
CA VAL A 118 12.61 -4.02 0.00
C VAL A 118 12.97 -5.48 -0.36
N PRO A 119 14.20 -5.78 -0.81
CA PRO A 119 14.67 -7.16 -0.98
C PRO A 119 14.57 -7.97 0.32
N GLU A 120 15.11 -7.46 1.43
CA GLU A 120 15.09 -8.12 2.75
C GLU A 120 13.66 -8.46 3.21
N GLY A 121 12.74 -7.51 3.06
CA GLY A 121 11.33 -7.71 3.37
C GLY A 121 10.68 -8.82 2.53
N LYS A 122 11.06 -8.97 1.26
CA LYS A 122 10.54 -10.02 0.37
C LYS A 122 11.19 -11.37 0.61
N ASP A 123 12.49 -11.39 0.84
CA ASP A 123 13.28 -12.62 1.02
C ASP A 123 12.82 -13.43 2.23
N GLN A 124 12.30 -12.77 3.26
CA GLN A 124 11.76 -13.43 4.46
C GLN A 124 10.31 -13.92 4.32
N VAL A 125 9.66 -13.66 3.18
CA VAL A 125 8.35 -14.25 2.86
C VAL A 125 8.57 -15.64 2.26
N LYS A 126 8.77 -16.61 3.15
CA LYS A 126 9.03 -18.02 2.81
C LYS A 126 7.88 -18.91 3.25
N VAL A 127 7.58 -19.93 2.45
CA VAL A 127 6.65 -21.00 2.82
C VAL A 127 7.40 -22.30 3.09
N ARG A 128 6.87 -23.08 4.02
CA ARG A 128 7.30 -24.45 4.28
C ARG A 128 6.08 -25.37 4.19
N PRO A 129 6.14 -26.48 3.44
CA PRO A 129 7.32 -27.02 2.77
C PRO A 129 7.69 -26.23 1.50
N GLU A 130 8.97 -26.23 1.16
CA GLU A 130 9.60 -25.33 0.18
C GLU A 130 9.01 -25.49 -1.23
N GLU A 131 8.40 -26.63 -1.54
CA GLU A 131 7.77 -26.90 -2.84
C GLU A 131 6.55 -26.02 -3.11
N LEU A 132 5.97 -25.40 -2.06
CA LEU A 132 4.87 -24.43 -2.20
C LEU A 132 5.35 -23.02 -2.53
N GLN A 133 6.67 -22.75 -2.46
CA GLN A 133 7.18 -21.40 -2.74
C GLN A 133 6.80 -21.03 -4.18
N PRO A 134 6.17 -19.88 -4.41
CA PRO A 134 5.86 -19.43 -5.76
C PRO A 134 7.14 -19.42 -6.58
N LYS A 135 7.17 -20.18 -7.68
CA LYS A 135 8.28 -20.09 -8.63
C LYS A 135 8.31 -18.67 -9.15
N GLU A 136 9.46 -18.00 -9.07
CA GLU A 136 9.62 -16.65 -9.59
C GLU A 136 9.16 -16.60 -11.05
N THR A 137 7.98 -16.02 -11.28
CA THR A 137 7.54 -15.68 -12.62
C THR A 137 8.33 -14.46 -13.02
N VAL A 138 9.43 -14.65 -13.76
CA VAL A 138 9.98 -13.59 -14.59
C VAL A 138 8.82 -13.05 -15.40
N ALA A 139 8.45 -11.79 -15.17
CA ALA A 139 7.34 -11.17 -15.86
C ALA A 139 7.58 -11.31 -17.36
N LYS A 140 6.82 -12.20 -18.02
CA LYS A 140 6.68 -12.11 -19.47
C LYS A 140 6.09 -10.73 -19.73
N ALA A 141 6.81 -9.94 -20.51
CA ALA A 141 6.32 -8.68 -21.06
C ALA A 141 4.86 -8.88 -21.48
N VAL A 142 4.00 -8.01 -20.98
CA VAL A 142 2.57 -8.00 -21.26
C VAL A 142 2.41 -8.14 -22.78
N ALA A 143 1.83 -9.27 -23.22
CA ALA A 143 1.45 -9.43 -24.62
C ALA A 143 0.56 -8.25 -24.98
N GLN A 144 0.85 -7.60 -26.10
CA GLN A 144 0.06 -6.50 -26.64
C GLN A 144 -1.43 -6.88 -26.59
N ASP A 145 -2.19 -6.07 -25.88
CA ASP A 145 -3.65 -6.10 -25.90
C ASP A 145 -4.09 -5.78 -27.34
N ASP A 146 -4.46 -6.81 -28.10
CA ASP A 146 -5.17 -6.70 -29.39
C ASP A 146 -6.66 -6.37 -29.15
N THR A 147 -6.97 -5.52 -28.18
CA THR A 147 -8.32 -4.96 -28.05
C THR A 147 -8.48 -3.83 -29.07
N PRO A 148 -9.48 -3.88 -29.97
CA PRO A 148 -9.73 -2.79 -30.90
C PRO A 148 -10.02 -1.49 -30.13
N LYS A 149 -9.08 -0.54 -30.17
CA LYS A 149 -9.29 0.84 -29.74
C LYS A 149 -10.13 1.56 -30.80
N GLY A 150 -11.44 1.30 -30.77
CA GLY A 150 -12.42 2.04 -31.55
C GLY A 150 -13.68 2.23 -30.71
N ALA A 151 -14.25 3.43 -30.71
CA ALA A 151 -15.56 3.65 -30.15
C ALA A 151 -16.57 2.75 -30.88
N ILE A 152 -17.28 1.91 -30.12
CA ILE A 152 -18.35 1.08 -30.66
C ILE A 152 -19.46 2.02 -31.14
N PRO A 153 -19.90 1.97 -32.42
CA PRO A 153 -20.97 2.81 -32.92
C PRO A 153 -22.24 2.66 -32.09
N GLU A 154 -22.92 3.77 -31.84
CA GLU A 154 -24.18 3.82 -31.11
C GLU A 154 -25.20 2.85 -31.75
N GLY A 155 -25.72 1.91 -30.96
CA GLY A 155 -26.66 0.87 -31.43
C GLY A 155 -26.04 -0.48 -31.85
N THR A 156 -24.72 -0.67 -31.71
CA THR A 156 -24.09 -1.97 -32.01
C THR A 156 -24.25 -2.95 -30.85
N VAL A 157 -25.00 -4.03 -31.06
CA VAL A 157 -25.14 -5.12 -30.09
C VAL A 157 -24.02 -6.14 -30.32
N ILE A 158 -23.09 -6.24 -29.37
CA ILE A 158 -22.03 -7.27 -29.37
C ILE A 158 -22.55 -8.49 -28.60
N GLY A 159 -22.58 -9.67 -29.23
CA GLY A 159 -23.04 -10.92 -28.62
C GLY A 159 -24.56 -11.15 -28.70
N ASP A 160 -25.15 -11.79 -27.69
CA ASP A 160 -26.60 -12.12 -27.61
C ASP A 160 -27.46 -10.93 -27.10
N GLY A 161 -26.86 -9.75 -26.96
CA GLY A 161 -27.51 -8.53 -26.48
C GLY A 161 -27.91 -8.56 -25.01
N LYS A 162 -27.46 -9.56 -24.25
CA LYS A 162 -27.70 -9.64 -22.80
C LYS A 162 -26.40 -9.44 -22.04
N ILE A 163 -26.45 -8.57 -21.04
CA ILE A 163 -25.35 -8.44 -20.08
C ILE A 163 -25.32 -9.72 -19.23
N LYS A 164 -24.21 -10.45 -19.31
CA LYS A 164 -23.95 -11.61 -18.44
C LYS A 164 -23.27 -11.14 -17.16
N PHE A 165 -24.03 -11.12 -16.07
CA PHE A 165 -23.50 -10.74 -14.76
C PHE A 165 -22.75 -11.93 -14.14
N VAL A 166 -21.43 -11.80 -14.02
CA VAL A 166 -20.57 -12.82 -13.37
C VAL A 166 -20.50 -12.65 -11.85
N LEU A 167 -20.71 -11.43 -11.35
CA LEU A 167 -20.71 -11.11 -9.92
C LEU A 167 -21.50 -9.82 -9.68
N ALA A 168 -22.37 -9.82 -8.68
CA ALA A 168 -23.04 -8.64 -8.16
C ALA A 168 -22.84 -8.58 -6.64
N ARG A 169 -22.40 -7.44 -6.11
CA ARG A 169 -22.12 -7.27 -4.69
C ARG A 169 -22.47 -5.87 -4.22
N ILE A 170 -22.96 -5.78 -2.99
CA ILE A 170 -23.10 -4.53 -2.24
C ILE A 170 -22.00 -4.52 -1.18
N ASP A 171 -21.10 -3.54 -1.24
CA ASP A 171 -20.03 -3.36 -0.26
C ASP A 171 -19.99 -1.89 0.19
N THR A 172 -19.91 -1.67 1.49
CA THR A 172 -19.87 -0.35 2.13
C THR A 172 -18.44 0.18 2.32
N ARG A 173 -17.42 -0.66 2.13
CA ARG A 173 -16.01 -0.36 2.48
C ARG A 173 -15.22 0.39 1.41
N LEU A 174 -15.91 0.92 0.39
CA LEU A 174 -15.33 1.44 -0.87
C LEU A 174 -14.48 0.37 -1.58
N LEU A 175 -14.44 0.41 -2.91
CA LEU A 175 -13.60 -0.50 -3.68
C LEU A 175 -12.13 -0.08 -3.51
N HIS A 176 -11.46 -0.60 -2.49
CA HIS A 176 -10.00 -0.55 -2.44
C HIS A 176 -9.42 -1.45 -3.52
N GLY A 177 -8.40 -0.96 -4.23
CA GLY A 177 -7.83 -1.61 -5.42
C GLY A 177 -7.47 -3.08 -5.21
N GLN A 178 -7.02 -3.48 -4.00
CA GLN A 178 -6.67 -4.87 -3.67
C GLN A 178 -7.87 -5.81 -3.55
N VAL A 179 -9.00 -5.32 -3.04
CA VAL A 179 -10.21 -6.13 -2.85
C VAL A 179 -10.88 -6.39 -4.20
N ALA A 180 -10.97 -5.36 -5.06
CA ALA A 180 -11.48 -5.49 -6.40
C ALA A 180 -10.60 -6.42 -7.27
N THR A 181 -9.27 -6.31 -7.18
CA THR A 181 -8.34 -7.15 -7.96
C THR A 181 -8.40 -8.64 -7.59
N SER A 182 -8.75 -8.98 -6.36
CA SER A 182 -8.97 -10.37 -5.96
C SER A 182 -10.16 -10.99 -6.73
N TRP A 183 -11.28 -10.26 -6.80
CA TRP A 183 -12.48 -10.78 -7.46
C TRP A 183 -12.38 -10.78 -8.98
N THR A 184 -11.72 -9.78 -9.57
CA THR A 184 -11.56 -9.74 -11.03
C THR A 184 -10.75 -10.92 -11.53
N LYS A 185 -9.72 -11.37 -10.78
CA LYS A 185 -8.98 -12.60 -11.10
C LYS A 185 -9.85 -13.85 -11.02
N ALA A 186 -10.75 -13.94 -10.03
CA ALA A 186 -11.59 -15.12 -9.84
C ALA A 186 -12.80 -15.18 -10.79
N THR A 187 -13.36 -14.03 -11.16
CA THR A 187 -14.61 -13.93 -11.95
C THR A 187 -14.37 -13.58 -13.41
N ASN A 188 -13.14 -13.19 -13.76
CA ASN A 188 -12.67 -12.85 -15.09
C ASN A 188 -13.65 -11.93 -15.88
N PRO A 189 -14.08 -10.78 -15.30
CA PRO A 189 -15.03 -9.89 -15.95
C PRO A 189 -14.37 -9.14 -17.09
N ASN A 190 -15.11 -8.90 -18.16
CA ASN A 190 -14.70 -8.00 -19.25
C ASN A 190 -15.02 -6.53 -18.97
N ARG A 191 -15.84 -6.24 -17.95
CA ARG A 191 -16.25 -4.90 -17.54
C ARG A 191 -16.61 -4.87 -16.06
N ILE A 192 -16.22 -3.81 -15.39
CA ILE A 192 -16.60 -3.50 -14.00
C ILE A 192 -17.49 -2.25 -14.04
N ILE A 193 -18.62 -2.29 -13.33
CA ILE A 193 -19.51 -1.13 -13.19
C ILE A 193 -19.63 -0.82 -11.70
N VAL A 194 -19.29 0.40 -11.31
CA VAL A 194 -19.39 0.89 -9.94
C VAL A 194 -20.55 1.88 -9.87
N VAL A 195 -21.56 1.58 -9.05
CA VAL A 195 -22.72 2.46 -8.84
C VAL A 195 -22.61 3.09 -7.46
N SER A 196 -22.21 4.36 -7.41
CA SER A 196 -22.13 5.14 -6.18
C SER A 196 -22.28 6.62 -6.49
N ASP A 197 -23.31 7.24 -5.91
CA ASP A 197 -23.55 8.68 -6.07
C ASP A 197 -22.37 9.51 -5.56
N THR A 198 -21.73 9.05 -4.48
CA THR A 198 -20.56 9.71 -3.89
C THR A 198 -19.34 9.61 -4.80
N VAL A 199 -18.99 8.40 -5.29
CA VAL A 199 -17.81 8.20 -6.16
C VAL A 199 -18.00 8.87 -7.52
N SER A 200 -19.22 8.92 -8.06
CA SER A 200 -19.49 9.57 -9.34
C SER A 200 -19.18 11.08 -9.37
N LYS A 201 -19.12 11.71 -8.19
CA LYS A 201 -18.85 13.13 -7.96
C LYS A 201 -17.39 13.40 -7.52
N ASP A 202 -16.60 12.36 -7.31
CA ASP A 202 -15.20 12.45 -6.87
C ASP A 202 -14.28 12.52 -8.10
N GLU A 203 -13.76 13.70 -8.40
CA GLU A 203 -12.92 13.97 -9.59
C GLU A 203 -11.60 13.17 -9.60
N LEU A 204 -11.06 12.83 -8.42
CA LEU A 204 -9.81 12.05 -8.30
C LEU A 204 -10.00 10.57 -8.62
N ARG A 205 -11.23 10.05 -8.44
CA ARG A 205 -11.57 8.62 -8.62
C ARG A 205 -12.32 8.32 -9.92
N LYS A 206 -12.65 9.35 -10.69
CA LYS A 206 -13.46 9.26 -11.91
C LYS A 206 -12.64 8.88 -13.14
N ASN A 207 -11.34 9.13 -13.11
CA ASN A 207 -10.34 8.78 -14.12
C ASN A 207 -9.44 7.66 -13.60
#